data_AF-A0A673HPV2-F1
#
_entry.id   AF-A0A673HPV2-F1
#
_cell.length_a   1.000
_cell.length_b   1.000
_cell.length_c   1.000
_cell.angle_alpha   90.00
_cell.angle_beta   90.00
_cell.angle_gamma   90.00
#
_symmetry.space_group_name_H-M   'P 1'
#
loop_
_entity.id
_entity.type
_entity.pdbx_description
1 polymer ?
#
loop_
_entity_poly.entity_id
_entity_poly.type
_entity_poly.pdbx_seq_one_letter_code
_entity_poly.pdbx_strand_id
1 'polypeptide(L)'
;ISPSLGKIHPEKRKTASSQQLKFTTSDSCDRIKDEFQFLQAQYHSLKLECDKLASEKSEMQRHYIMYYEMSYGLNIEMHKQVSLSNLTNLHTSLRGSLHAQIIFIAFAQHY
;
A
#
# COMPACT_ATOMS: atom_id res chain seq x y z
N ILE A 1 20.73 -36.91 -0.43
CA ILE A 1 19.89 -37.76 -1.30
C ILE A 1 20.44 -39.19 -1.20
N SER A 2 19.77 -40.02 -0.39
CA SER A 2 19.81 -41.49 -0.39
C SER A 2 18.51 -41.97 0.25
N PRO A 3 17.70 -42.83 -0.40
CA PRO A 3 16.41 -43.27 0.12
C PRO A 3 16.56 -44.57 0.93
N SER A 4 16.11 -44.58 2.19
CA SER A 4 16.04 -45.79 3.01
C SER A 4 14.79 -46.59 2.70
N LEU A 5 15.02 -47.67 1.95
CA LEU A 5 14.10 -48.75 1.64
C LEU A 5 13.72 -49.53 2.93
N GLY A 6 12.43 -49.87 3.05
CA GLY A 6 12.00 -51.15 3.61
C GLY A 6 11.65 -51.20 5.10
N LYS A 7 10.34 -51.09 5.40
CA LYS A 7 9.68 -51.96 6.38
C LYS A 7 8.32 -52.39 5.82
N ILE A 8 8.29 -53.62 5.30
CA ILE A 8 7.08 -54.37 4.94
C ILE A 8 6.84 -55.36 6.07
N HIS A 9 5.70 -55.27 6.78
CA HIS A 9 4.92 -56.38 7.38
C HIS A 9 3.75 -55.83 8.25
N PRO A 10 2.64 -56.56 8.52
CA PRO A 10 1.79 -57.37 7.65
C PRO A 10 0.31 -56.94 7.64
N GLU A 11 -0.40 -57.47 6.65
CA GLU A 11 -1.75 -58.05 6.72
C GLU A 11 -2.67 -57.66 7.91
N LYS A 12 -3.64 -56.78 7.62
CA LYS A 12 -5.00 -56.94 8.13
C LYS A 12 -5.96 -57.09 6.95
N ARG A 13 -6.12 -58.35 6.54
CA ARG A 13 -7.23 -58.83 5.73
C ARG A 13 -8.52 -58.56 6.52
N LYS A 14 -9.21 -57.45 6.23
CA LYS A 14 -10.63 -57.29 6.58
C LYS A 14 -11.44 -57.71 5.36
N THR A 15 -11.75 -59.00 5.32
CA THR A 15 -12.94 -59.50 4.64
C THR A 15 -14.16 -58.89 5.34
N ALA A 16 -14.65 -57.76 4.83
CA ALA A 16 -16.01 -57.34 5.05
C ALA A 16 -16.65 -57.31 3.68
N SER A 17 -17.53 -58.29 3.49
CA SER A 17 -18.61 -58.39 2.53
C SER A 17 -18.79 -57.18 1.62
N SER A 18 -18.97 -57.49 0.34
CA SER A 18 -19.71 -56.73 -0.67
C SER A 18 -21.12 -56.34 -0.19
N GLN A 19 -21.22 -55.53 0.86
CA GLN A 19 -22.37 -54.66 1.05
C GLN A 19 -22.16 -53.57 0.02
N GLN A 20 -22.84 -53.71 -1.11
CA GLN A 20 -23.26 -52.57 -1.91
C GLN A 20 -23.75 -51.51 -0.92
N LEU A 21 -22.87 -50.56 -0.58
CA LEU A 21 -23.25 -49.27 -0.04
C LEU A 21 -24.12 -48.68 -1.13
N LYS A 22 -25.41 -48.96 -1.04
CA LYS A 22 -26.44 -48.19 -1.71
C LYS A 22 -26.29 -46.82 -1.09
N PHE A 23 -25.42 -45.99 -1.68
CA PHE A 23 -25.48 -44.55 -1.50
C PHE A 23 -26.92 -44.22 -1.88
N THR A 24 -27.75 -44.01 -0.88
CA THR A 24 -29.15 -43.72 -1.17
C THR A 24 -29.15 -42.33 -1.79
N THR A 25 -30.08 -42.06 -2.70
CA THR A 25 -30.23 -40.73 -3.29
C THR A 25 -30.35 -39.65 -2.19
N SER A 26 -30.85 -40.02 -1.00
CA SER A 26 -30.90 -39.19 0.21
C SER A 26 -29.51 -38.75 0.70
N ASP A 27 -28.56 -39.67 0.87
CA ASP A 27 -27.20 -39.35 1.35
C ASP A 27 -26.45 -38.42 0.39
N SER A 28 -26.69 -38.59 -0.92
CA SER A 28 -26.14 -37.68 -1.93
C SER A 28 -26.74 -36.28 -1.82
N CYS A 29 -28.04 -36.18 -1.52
CA CYS A 29 -28.74 -34.91 -1.35
C CYS A 29 -28.27 -34.15 -0.09
N ASP A 30 -28.01 -34.86 1.02
CA ASP A 30 -27.49 -34.26 2.26
C ASP A 30 -26.07 -33.72 2.06
N ARG A 31 -25.20 -34.48 1.37
CA ARG A 31 -23.85 -34.00 1.01
C ARG A 31 -23.88 -32.74 0.15
N ILE A 32 -24.76 -32.70 -0.86
CA ILE A 32 -24.93 -31.50 -1.71
C ILE A 32 -25.41 -30.31 -0.87
N LYS A 33 -26.32 -30.53 0.09
CA LYS A 33 -26.82 -29.48 0.98
C LYS A 33 -25.71 -28.91 1.86
N ASP A 34 -24.86 -29.77 2.43
CA ASP A 34 -23.73 -29.33 3.25
C ASP A 34 -22.69 -28.58 2.43
N GLU A 35 -22.37 -29.08 1.23
CA GLU A 35 -21.47 -28.40 0.28
C GLU A 35 -22.02 -27.02 -0.12
N PHE A 36 -23.33 -26.91 -0.35
CA PHE A 36 -23.97 -25.63 -0.67
C PHE A 36 -23.94 -24.66 0.50
N GLN A 37 -24.24 -25.11 1.73
CA GLN A 37 -24.15 -24.28 2.93
C GLN A 37 -22.72 -23.80 3.19
N PHE A 38 -21.75 -24.68 3.01
CA PHE A 38 -20.34 -24.34 3.12
C PHE A 38 -19.94 -23.27 2.08
N LEU A 39 -20.36 -23.44 0.83
CA LEU A 39 -20.10 -22.47 -0.23
C LEU A 39 -20.79 -21.12 0.05
N GLN A 40 -22.03 -21.15 0.54
CA GLN A 40 -22.77 -19.96 0.94
C GLN A 40 -22.05 -19.19 2.06
N ALA A 41 -21.53 -19.90 3.06
CA ALA A 41 -20.76 -19.30 4.14
C ALA A 41 -19.46 -18.66 3.63
N GLN A 42 -18.73 -19.34 2.73
CA GLN A 42 -17.54 -18.77 2.10
C GLN A 42 -17.84 -17.51 1.28
N TYR A 43 -18.92 -17.52 0.49
CA TYR A 43 -19.34 -16.35 -0.27
C TYR A 43 -19.68 -15.17 0.64
N HIS A 44 -20.36 -15.42 1.76
CA HIS A 44 -20.69 -14.36 2.71
C HIS A 44 -19.45 -13.73 3.33
N SER A 45 -18.49 -14.56 3.78
CA SER A 45 -17.20 -14.08 4.30
C SER A 45 -16.43 -13.27 3.25
N LEU A 46 -16.36 -13.76 2.02
CA LEU A 46 -15.69 -13.07 0.92
C LEU A 46 -16.36 -11.72 0.60
N LYS A 47 -17.70 -11.68 0.61
CA LYS A 47 -18.45 -10.44 0.40
C LYS A 47 -18.10 -9.39 1.45
N LEU A 48 -18.04 -9.78 2.73
CA LEU A 48 -17.66 -8.87 3.81
C LEU A 48 -16.23 -8.34 3.63
N GLU A 49 -15.31 -9.20 3.18
CA GLU A 49 -13.94 -8.79 2.87
C GLU A 49 -13.89 -7.81 1.70
N CYS A 50 -14.67 -8.05 0.64
CA CYS A 50 -14.80 -7.10 -0.48
C CYS A 50 -15.37 -5.75 -0.03
N ASP A 51 -16.41 -5.74 0.79
CA ASP A 51 -17.04 -4.51 1.30
C ASP A 51 -16.03 -3.72 2.18
N LYS A 52 -15.25 -4.43 3.00
CA LYS A 52 -14.15 -3.84 3.78
C LYS A 52 -13.09 -3.23 2.89
N LEU A 53 -12.60 -3.97 1.89
CA LEU A 53 -11.59 -3.47 0.94
C LEU A 53 -12.09 -2.26 0.15
N ALA A 54 -13.36 -2.23 -0.23
CA ALA A 54 -13.98 -1.08 -0.88
C ALA A 54 -13.96 0.17 0.02
N SER A 55 -14.25 0.01 1.31
CA SER A 55 -14.17 1.08 2.30
C SER A 55 -12.73 1.59 2.47
N GLU A 56 -11.77 0.68 2.66
CA GLU A 56 -10.35 1.03 2.79
C GLU A 56 -9.81 1.74 1.54
N LYS A 57 -10.24 1.33 0.34
CA LYS A 57 -9.90 2.01 -0.92
C LYS A 57 -10.43 3.44 -0.95
N SER A 58 -11.67 3.66 -0.54
CA SER A 58 -12.26 5.01 -0.48
C SER A 58 -11.54 5.90 0.53
N GLU A 59 -11.15 5.33 1.67
CA GLU A 59 -10.39 6.03 2.70
C GLU A 59 -9.01 6.45 2.17
N MET A 60 -8.31 5.51 1.53
CA MET A 60 -7.02 5.75 0.91
C MET A 60 -7.11 6.83 -0.17
N GLN A 61 -8.15 6.80 -1.00
CA GLN A 61 -8.37 7.82 -2.03
C GLN A 61 -8.51 9.23 -1.42
N ARG A 62 -9.24 9.36 -0.31
CA ARG A 62 -9.41 10.66 0.36
C ARG A 62 -8.09 11.18 0.91
N HIS A 63 -7.31 10.31 1.55
CA HIS A 63 -5.96 10.67 2.01
C HIS A 63 -5.05 11.04 0.84
N TYR A 64 -5.09 10.30 -0.26
CA TYR A 64 -4.29 10.60 -1.45
C TYR A 64 -4.57 12.01 -1.99
N ILE A 65 -5.86 12.37 -2.14
CA ILE A 65 -6.26 13.70 -2.63
C ILE A 65 -5.75 14.79 -1.68
N MET A 66 -5.97 14.62 -0.38
CA MET A 66 -5.54 15.58 0.63
C MET A 66 -4.03 15.82 0.60
N TYR A 67 -3.23 14.74 0.55
CA TYR A 67 -1.78 14.83 0.47
C TYR A 67 -1.31 15.48 -0.83
N TYR A 68 -1.97 15.19 -1.95
CA TYR A 68 -1.66 15.81 -3.24
C TYR A 68 -1.87 17.32 -3.20
N GLU A 69 -3.04 17.78 -2.74
CA GLU A 69 -3.37 19.21 -2.65
C GLU A 69 -2.43 19.95 -1.70
N MET A 70 -2.17 19.36 -0.53
CA MET A 70 -1.26 19.95 0.46
C MET A 70 0.18 20.03 -0.06
N SER A 71 0.69 18.96 -0.64
CA SER A 71 2.07 18.92 -1.17
C SER A 71 2.24 19.94 -2.29
N TYR A 72 1.25 20.09 -3.16
CA TYR A 72 1.25 21.09 -4.23
C TYR A 72 1.27 22.52 -3.68
N GLY A 73 0.43 22.82 -2.68
CA GLY A 73 0.40 24.13 -2.01
C GLY A 73 1.73 24.47 -1.33
N LEU A 74 2.30 23.52 -0.59
CA LEU A 74 3.62 23.67 0.05
C LEU A 74 4.72 23.88 -0.99
N ASN A 75 4.67 23.16 -2.11
CA ASN A 75 5.66 23.28 -3.17
C ASN A 75 5.70 24.69 -3.78
N ILE A 76 4.53 25.26 -4.06
CA ILE A 76 4.43 26.64 -4.58
C ILE A 76 5.00 27.63 -3.57
N GLU A 77 4.57 27.55 -2.31
CA GLU A 77 4.98 28.52 -1.29
C GLU A 77 6.49 28.42 -1.02
N MET A 78 7.06 27.21 -1.00
CA MET A 78 8.50 26.99 -0.90
C MET A 78 9.26 27.70 -2.04
N HIS A 79 8.86 27.48 -3.30
CA HIS A 79 9.52 28.13 -4.44
C HIS A 79 9.43 29.65 -4.39
N LYS A 80 8.30 30.18 -3.92
CA LYS A 80 8.12 31.62 -3.71
C LYS A 80 9.08 32.14 -2.63
N GLN A 81 9.19 31.47 -1.49
CA GLN A 81 10.09 31.89 -0.42
C GLN A 81 11.57 31.82 -0.82
N VAL A 82 11.97 30.77 -1.54
CA VAL A 82 13.34 30.68 -2.10
C VAL A 82 13.61 31.81 -3.09
N SER A 83 12.64 32.16 -3.93
CA SER A 83 12.79 33.27 -4.87
C SER A 83 12.96 34.62 -4.14
N LEU A 84 12.18 34.83 -3.08
CA LEU A 84 12.28 36.02 -2.23
C LEU A 84 13.62 36.08 -1.49
N SER A 85 14.11 34.97 -0.92
CA SER A 85 15.40 34.94 -0.23
C SER A 85 16.57 35.22 -1.17
N ASN A 86 16.52 34.73 -2.40
CA ASN A 86 17.53 35.03 -3.41
C ASN A 86 17.53 36.53 -3.78
N LEU A 87 16.34 37.13 -3.95
CA LEU A 87 16.23 38.55 -4.25
C LEU A 87 16.76 39.43 -3.12
N THR A 88 16.45 39.10 -1.87
CA THR A 88 16.95 39.87 -0.72
C THR A 88 18.46 39.76 -0.59
N ASN A 89 19.05 38.57 -0.82
CA ASN A 89 20.49 38.36 -0.85
C ASN A 89 21.19 39.17 -1.95
N LEU A 90 20.60 39.25 -3.15
CA LEU A 90 21.14 40.06 -4.23
C LEU A 90 21.10 41.56 -3.87
N HIS A 91 19.97 42.02 -3.33
CA HIS A 91 19.82 43.42 -2.92
C HIS A 91 20.84 43.81 -1.83
N THR A 92 21.07 42.95 -0.83
CA THR A 92 22.09 43.21 0.22
C THR A 92 23.50 43.26 -0.36
N SER A 93 23.83 42.37 -1.29
CA SER A 93 25.13 42.36 -1.98
C SER A 93 25.38 43.63 -2.80
N LEU A 94 24.40 44.02 -3.63
CA LEU A 94 24.48 45.24 -4.44
C LEU A 94 24.62 46.49 -3.58
N ARG A 95 23.85 46.58 -2.48
CA ARG A 95 23.97 47.68 -1.52
C ARG A 95 25.38 47.75 -0.91
N GLY A 96 25.97 46.61 -0.57
CA GLY A 96 27.35 46.54 -0.08
C GLY A 96 28.36 47.05 -1.11
N SER A 97 28.23 46.62 -2.37
CA SER A 97 29.11 47.04 -3.46
C SER A 97 29.00 48.56 -3.72
N LEU A 98 27.78 49.09 -3.80
CA LEU A 98 27.55 50.53 -3.98
C LEU A 98 28.14 51.35 -2.84
N HIS A 99 27.97 50.90 -1.59
CA HIS A 99 28.54 51.59 -0.43
C HIS A 99 30.08 51.62 -0.53
N ALA A 100 30.71 50.51 -0.88
CA ALA A 100 32.16 50.47 -1.07
C ALA A 100 32.62 51.41 -2.21
N GLN A 101 31.88 51.46 -3.33
CA GLN A 101 32.18 52.39 -4.43
C GLN A 101 32.06 53.86 -4.01
N ILE A 102 31.01 54.22 -3.26
CA ILE A 102 30.82 55.58 -2.75
C ILE A 102 32.00 55.97 -1.83
N ILE A 103 32.39 55.07 -0.91
CA ILE A 103 33.54 55.30 -0.03
C ILE A 103 34.80 55.51 -0.88
N PHE A 104 35.05 54.66 -1.88
CA PHE A 104 36.23 54.76 -2.74
C PHE A 104 36.28 56.10 -3.50
N ILE A 105 35.16 56.51 -4.11
CA ILE A 105 35.07 57.80 -4.81
C ILE A 105 35.31 58.96 -3.85
N ALA A 106 34.69 58.93 -2.66
CA ALA A 106 34.86 59.96 -1.66
C ALA A 106 36.34 60.10 -1.21
N PHE A 107 37.05 58.98 -1.03
CA PHE A 107 38.49 59.02 -0.77
C PHE A 107 39.28 59.54 -1.97
N ALA A 108 39.00 59.06 -3.18
CA ALA A 108 39.72 59.48 -4.39
C ALA A 108 39.55 60.98 -4.70
N GLN A 109 38.42 61.61 -4.34
CA GLN A 109 38.21 63.05 -4.48
C GLN A 109 38.93 63.90 -3.42
N HIS A 110 39.36 63.27 -2.32
CA HIS A 110 40.08 63.93 -1.22
C HIS A 110 41.61 63.87 -1.37
N TYR A 111 42.13 63.15 -2.38
CA TYR A 111 43.53 63.11 -2.79
C TYR A 111 43.74 63.92 -4.07
#